data_AF-A0A511D1B2-F1
#
_entry.id   AF-A0A511D1B2-F1
#
_cell.length_a   1.000
_cell.length_b   1.000
_cell.length_c   1.000
_cell.angle_alpha   90.00
_cell.angle_beta   90.00
_cell.angle_gamma   90.00
#
_symmetry.space_group_name_H-M   'P 1'
#
loop_
_entity.id
_entity.type
_entity.pdbx_description
1 polymer ?
#
loop_
_entity_poly.entity_id
_entity_poly.type
_entity_poly.pdbx_seq_one_letter_code
_entity_poly.pdbx_strand_id
1 'polypeptide(L)' 'MTLRDRHCAQCGLPSEETHVLSTHHTSEGWVRYRRCVCGEVTVELVTPGRPPRDVLPARTRSRAAGLSA' A
#
# COMPACT_ATOMS: atom_id res chain seq x y z
N MET A 1 -1.08 -22.18 -0.43
CA MET A 1 -2.17 -21.18 -0.55
C MET A 1 -1.62 -20.04 -1.39
N THR A 2 -1.87 -20.07 -2.69
CA THR A 2 -1.39 -19.08 -3.66
C THR A 2 -2.08 -17.74 -3.39
N LEU A 3 -1.28 -16.69 -3.22
CA LEU A 3 -1.72 -15.30 -3.15
C LEU A 3 -2.71 -15.06 -4.30
N ARG A 4 -3.96 -14.74 -3.99
CA ARG A 4 -4.90 -14.31 -5.03
C ARG A 4 -4.43 -12.95 -5.49
N ASP A 5 -3.70 -12.97 -6.58
CA ASP A 5 -3.32 -11.81 -7.38
C ASP A 5 -4.54 -10.90 -7.51
N ARG A 6 -4.49 -9.76 -6.82
CA ARG A 6 -5.46 -8.71 -7.03
C ARG A 6 -5.18 -8.16 -8.42
N HIS A 7 -6.04 -8.40 -9.38
CA HIS A 7 -5.88 -7.86 -10.73
C HIS A 7 -6.62 -6.53 -10.84
N CYS A 8 -6.14 -5.65 -11.71
CA CYS A 8 -6.85 -4.43 -12.08
C CYS A 8 -8.18 -4.80 -12.75
N ALA A 9 -9.29 -4.25 -12.26
CA ALA A 9 -10.61 -4.53 -12.83
C ALA A 9 -10.80 -4.01 -14.26
N GLN A 10 -9.95 -3.07 -14.71
CA GLN A 10 -9.99 -2.50 -16.06
C GLN A 10 -9.12 -3.26 -17.07
N CYS A 11 -7.83 -3.46 -16.77
CA CYS A 11 -6.89 -4.06 -17.74
C CYS A 11 -6.43 -5.48 -17.37
N GLY A 12 -6.81 -5.99 -16.21
CA GLY A 12 -6.45 -7.34 -15.76
C GLY A 12 -5.01 -7.50 -15.29
N LEU A 13 -4.17 -6.46 -15.31
CA LEU A 13 -2.79 -6.55 -14.83
C LEU A 13 -2.72 -6.79 -13.31
N PRO A 14 -1.72 -7.55 -12.83
CA PRO A 14 -1.57 -7.84 -11.40
C PRO A 14 -1.25 -6.57 -10.59
N SER A 15 -1.70 -6.52 -9.33
CA SER A 15 -1.55 -5.34 -8.47
C SER A 15 -0.10 -5.01 -8.12
N GLU A 16 0.84 -5.92 -8.36
CA GLU A 16 2.28 -5.67 -8.26
C GLU A 16 2.74 -4.61 -9.27
N GLU A 17 2.03 -4.46 -10.38
CA GLU A 17 2.29 -3.44 -11.40
C GLU A 17 1.61 -2.09 -11.09
N THR A 18 1.00 -1.93 -9.91
CA THR A 18 0.35 -0.68 -9.50
C THR A 18 1.25 0.18 -8.63
N HIS A 19 1.30 1.48 -8.91
CA HIS A 19 2.06 2.46 -8.13
C HIS A 19 1.17 3.07 -7.04
N VAL A 20 1.62 3.02 -5.78
CA VAL A 20 0.99 3.76 -4.68
C VAL A 20 1.16 5.27 -4.90
N LEU A 21 0.05 6.01 -4.95
CA LEU A 21 0.04 7.46 -5.09
C LEU A 21 0.12 8.18 -3.75
N SER A 22 -0.70 7.74 -2.80
CA SER A 22 -0.77 8.34 -1.46
C SER A 22 -1.25 7.33 -0.43
N THR A 23 -0.98 7.62 0.83
CA THR A 23 -1.44 6.82 1.96
C THR A 23 -1.87 7.77 3.07
N HIS A 24 -3.09 7.61 3.55
CA HIS A 24 -3.72 8.47 4.54
C HIS A 24 -4.18 7.65 5.74
N HIS A 25 -3.90 8.12 6.95
CA HIS A 25 -4.40 7.51 8.16
C HIS A 25 -5.86 7.93 8.39
N THR A 26 -6.71 6.99 8.82
CA THR A 26 -8.10 7.20 9.20
C THR A 26 -8.40 6.47 10.51
N SER A 27 -9.56 6.72 11.12
CA SER A 27 -9.99 6.00 12.33
C SER A 27 -10.17 4.49 12.11
N GLU A 28 -10.37 4.06 10.87
CA GLU A 28 -10.57 2.65 10.49
C GLU A 28 -9.28 1.95 10.03
N GLY A 29 -8.16 2.67 10.00
CA GLY A 29 -6.86 2.18 9.56
C GLY A 29 -6.17 3.12 8.59
N TRP A 30 -5.74 2.60 7.45
CA TRP A 30 -5.05 3.37 6.41
C TRP A 30 -5.77 3.23 5.09
N VAL A 31 -6.05 4.35 4.44
CA VAL A 31 -6.52 4.38 3.06
C VAL A 31 -5.31 4.55 2.14
N ARG A 32 -5.17 3.67 1.16
CA ARG A 32 -4.10 3.69 0.17
C ARG A 32 -4.68 3.84 -1.23
N TYR A 33 -4.20 4.85 -1.94
CA TYR A 33 -4.55 5.07 -3.34
C TYR A 33 -3.46 4.48 -4.23
N ARG A 34 -3.85 3.72 -5.25
CA ARG A 34 -2.93 3.06 -6.18
C ARG A 34 -3.36 3.33 -7.61
N ARG A 35 -2.40 3.49 -8.52
CA ARG A 35 -2.65 3.70 -9.94
C ARG A 35 -2.02 2.57 -10.75
N CYS A 36 -2.82 1.96 -11.61
CA CYS A 36 -2.36 1.01 -12.60
C CYS A 36 -1.68 1.75 -13.76
N VAL A 37 -0.77 1.08 -14.47
CA VAL A 37 -0.16 1.59 -15.71
C VAL A 37 -1.20 1.92 -16.79
N CYS A 38 -2.37 1.28 -16.76
CA CYS A 38 -3.48 1.60 -17.66
C CYS A 38 -4.20 2.92 -17.32
N GLY A 39 -3.87 3.54 -16.18
CA GLY A 39 -4.46 4.79 -15.72
C GLY A 39 -5.51 4.65 -14.62
N GLU A 40 -6.06 3.45 -14.39
CA GLU A 40 -7.10 3.19 -13.39
C GLU A 40 -6.60 3.44 -11.97
N VAL A 41 -7.43 4.07 -11.13
CA VAL A 41 -7.11 4.36 -9.74
C VAL A 41 -7.96 3.51 -8.81
N THR A 42 -7.31 2.78 -7.92
CA THR A 42 -7.95 1.91 -6.93
C THR A 42 -7.68 2.43 -5.51
N VAL A 43 -8.64 2.18 -4.61
CA VAL A 43 -8.58 2.57 -3.20
C VAL A 43 -8.62 1.33 -2.34
N GLU A 44 -7.68 1.22 -1.40
CA GLU A 44 -7.56 0.09 -0.48
C GLU A 44 -7.62 0.56 0.97
N LEU A 45 -8.51 -0.05 1.77
CA LEU A 45 -8.53 0.11 3.22
C LEU A 45 -7.67 -0.96 3.89
N VAL A 46 -6.71 -0.53 4.72
CA VAL A 46 -5.75 -1.37 5.42
C VAL A 46 -5.94 -1.18 6.93
N THR A 47 -6.54 -2.15 7.60
CA THR A 47 -6.82 -2.07 9.05
C THR A 47 -5.75 -2.86 9.83
N PRO A 48 -5.02 -2.23 10.78
CA PRO A 48 -4.06 -2.94 11.62
C PRO A 48 -4.79 -3.91 12.58
N GLY A 49 -4.36 -5.17 12.65
CA GLY A 49 -4.95 -6.23 13.48
C GLY A 49 -5.79 -7.27 12.74
N ARG A 50 -6.14 -6.99 11.48
CA ARG A 50 -6.62 -7.98 10.51
C ARG A 50 -5.45 -8.25 9.56
N PRO A 51 -5.05 -9.51 9.28
CA PRO A 51 -3.93 -9.77 8.38
C PRO A 51 -4.17 -9.02 7.06
N PRO A 52 -3.28 -8.10 6.67
CA PRO A 52 -3.39 -7.43 5.40
C PRO A 52 -3.22 -8.47 4.30
N ARG A 53 -4.15 -8.53 3.35
CA ARG A 53 -3.78 -8.93 1.98
C ARG A 53 -2.75 -7.89 1.54
N ASP A 54 -1.58 -8.33 1.12
CA ASP A 54 -0.26 -7.73 1.33
C ASP A 54 -0.09 -6.24 1.00
N VAL A 55 0.53 -5.53 1.94
CA VAL A 55 0.94 -4.13 1.77
C VAL A 55 2.27 -3.89 2.51
N LEU A 56 3.39 -3.85 1.77
CA LEU A 56 4.74 -3.62 2.32
C LEU A 56 4.92 -2.18 2.86
N PRO A 57 5.67 -1.98 3.97
CA PRO A 57 5.86 -0.68 4.61
C PRO A 57 6.91 0.18 3.89
N ALA A 58 6.63 1.48 3.77
CA ALA A 58 7.60 2.47 3.32
C ALA A 58 8.64 2.70 4.43
N ARG A 59 9.92 2.46 4.15
CA ARG A 59 11.03 2.75 5.07
C ARG A 59 11.19 4.26 5.21
N THR A 60 10.77 4.83 6.35
CA THR A 60 11.19 6.16 6.78
C THR A 60 12.64 6.10 7.27
N ARG A 61 13.51 6.96 6.72
CA ARG A 61 14.87 7.15 7.26
C ARG A 61 14.76 7.93 8.57
N SER A 62 14.91 7.25 9.70
CA SER A 62 15.16 7.91 10.98
C SER A 62 16.55 8.55 10.96
N ARG A 63 16.59 9.89 10.98
CA ARG A 63 17.80 10.65 11.27
C ARG A 63 18.09 10.45 12.76
N ALA A 64 19.04 9.58 13.08
CA ALA A 64 19.49 9.36 14.44
C ALA A 64 19.98 10.70 15.04
N ALA A 65 19.28 11.18 16.06
CA ALA A 65 19.82 12.15 16.99
C ALA A 65 20.87 11.40 17.83
N GLY A 66 22.15 11.59 17.49
CA GLY A 66 23.25 11.17 18.36
C GLY A 66 23.35 12.12 19.54
N LEU A 67 23.01 11.64 20.73
CA LEU A 67 23.58 12.12 22.00
C LEU A 67 24.87 11.33 22.30
N SER A 68 25.71 11.94 23.13
CA SER A 68 27.01 11.50 23.71
C SER A 68 28.22 12.03 22.94
N ALA A 69 29.21 12.70 23.55
CA ALA A 69 29.65 12.73 24.94
C ALA A 69 30.03 14.14 25.42
#